data_AF-A0A819GL09-F1
#
_entry.id   AF-A0A819GL09-F1
#
_cell.length_a   1.000
_cell.length_b   1.000
_cell.length_c   1.000
_cell.angle_alpha   90.00
_cell.angle_beta   90.00
_cell.angle_gamma   90.00
#
_symmetry.space_group_name_H-M   'P 1'
#
loop_
_entity.id
_entity.type
_entity.pdbx_description
1 polymer ?
#
loop_
_entity_poly.entity_id
_entity_poly.type
_entity_poly.pdbx_seq_one_letter_code
_entity_poly.pdbx_strand_id
1 'polypeptide(L)'
;MIADNFPDDHERGKMIGHATSGVALGVAVGPVFGGILYHYYGKAVPFLILAGIALVDGLLRLSIVSTESTPEKEKLIEDTPVPRSSSMFSLARDPLICIAIGKSHTYVSYQLA
;
A
#
# COMPACT_ATOMS: atom_id res chain seq x y z
N MET A 1 7.84 5.88 2.34
CA MET A 1 6.59 5.49 1.63
C MET A 1 6.20 6.59 0.65
N ILE A 2 5.40 6.32 -0.40
CA ILE A 2 4.97 7.35 -1.37
C ILE A 2 4.30 8.54 -0.66
N ALA A 3 3.59 8.29 0.44
CA ALA A 3 3.00 9.31 1.30
C ALA A 3 4.01 10.27 1.96
N ASP A 4 5.25 9.86 2.15
CA ASP A 4 6.29 10.69 2.81
C ASP A 4 6.93 11.70 1.85
N ASN A 5 6.79 11.48 0.53
CA ASN A 5 7.35 12.37 -0.50
C ASN A 5 6.32 13.35 -1.09
N PHE A 6 5.02 13.22 -0.77
CA PHE A 6 3.95 14.10 -1.26
C PHE A 6 3.06 14.59 -0.09
N PRO A 7 3.36 15.77 0.48
CA PRO A 7 2.62 16.32 1.63
C PRO A 7 1.21 16.82 1.27
N ASP A 8 0.92 17.09 0.00
CA ASP A 8 -0.41 17.48 -0.46
C ASP A 8 -1.33 16.27 -0.63
N ASP A 9 -2.49 16.28 0.06
CA ASP A 9 -3.45 15.17 0.08
C ASP A 9 -4.01 14.84 -1.31
N HIS A 10 -4.22 15.86 -2.15
CA HIS A 10 -4.78 15.71 -3.48
C HIS A 10 -3.74 15.12 -4.45
N GLU A 11 -2.50 15.61 -4.40
CA GLU A 11 -1.40 15.07 -5.20
C GLU A 11 -1.01 13.66 -4.78
N ARG A 12 -1.07 13.34 -3.47
CA ARG A 12 -0.87 11.98 -2.96
C ARG A 12 -1.91 11.00 -3.50
N GLY A 13 -3.20 11.41 -3.53
CA GLY A 13 -4.27 10.61 -4.11
C GLY A 13 -4.05 10.29 -5.59
N LYS A 14 -3.61 11.28 -6.37
CA LYS A 14 -3.26 11.12 -7.79
C LYS A 14 -2.13 10.10 -8.00
N MET A 15 -1.06 10.20 -7.20
CA MET A 15 0.09 9.29 -7.30
C MET A 15 -0.24 7.85 -6.88
N ILE A 16 -1.02 7.68 -5.80
CA ILE A 16 -1.51 6.37 -5.37
C ILE A 16 -2.44 5.78 -6.44
N GLY A 17 -3.31 6.60 -7.05
CA GLY A 17 -4.17 6.18 -8.15
C GLY A 17 -3.35 5.67 -9.35
N HIS A 18 -2.29 6.38 -9.73
CA HIS A 18 -1.41 5.94 -10.81
C HIS A 18 -0.71 4.61 -10.47
N ALA A 19 -0.15 4.48 -9.27
CA ALA A 19 0.49 3.25 -8.81
C ALA A 19 -0.48 2.05 -8.78
N THR A 20 -1.71 2.28 -8.30
CA THR A 20 -2.73 1.23 -8.16
C THR A 20 -3.28 0.80 -9.53
N SER A 21 -3.31 1.69 -10.52
CA SER A 21 -3.76 1.35 -11.87
C SER A 21 -2.85 0.30 -12.53
N GLY A 22 -1.54 0.35 -12.30
CA GLY A 22 -0.60 -0.68 -12.76
C GLY A 22 -0.88 -2.06 -12.15
N VAL A 23 -1.22 -2.10 -10.86
CA VAL A 23 -1.61 -3.35 -10.19
C VAL A 23 -2.91 -3.91 -10.78
N ALA A 24 -3.91 -3.06 -11.00
CA ALA A 24 -5.18 -3.47 -11.60
C ALA A 24 -4.99 -4.06 -13.00
N LEU A 25 -4.13 -3.45 -13.83
CA LEU A 25 -3.78 -3.98 -15.15
C LEU A 25 -3.10 -5.35 -15.05
N GLY A 26 -2.18 -5.53 -14.10
CA GLY A 26 -1.53 -6.82 -13.85
C GLY A 26 -2.53 -7.92 -13.47
N VAL A 27 -3.51 -7.60 -12.63
CA VAL A 27 -4.59 -8.54 -12.25
C VAL A 27 -5.50 -8.88 -13.44
N ALA A 28 -5.78 -7.92 -14.32
CA ALA A 28 -6.62 -8.16 -15.50
C ALA A 28 -5.91 -9.02 -16.56
N VAL A 29 -4.64 -8.72 -16.87
CA VAL A 29 -3.87 -9.38 -17.95
C VAL A 29 -3.25 -10.69 -17.48
N GLY A 30 -2.94 -10.81 -16.18
CA GLY A 30 -2.26 -11.97 -15.59
C GLY A 30 -2.92 -13.33 -15.90
N PRO A 31 -4.24 -13.51 -15.65
CA PRO A 31 -4.92 -14.77 -15.91
C PRO A 31 -4.95 -15.17 -17.40
N VAL A 32 -5.12 -14.20 -18.30
CA VAL A 32 -5.14 -14.45 -19.75
C VAL A 32 -3.78 -14.96 -20.21
N PHE A 33 -2.71 -14.26 -19.83
CA PHE A 33 -1.36 -14.65 -20.20
C PHE A 33 -0.95 -15.97 -19.52
N GLY A 34 -1.21 -16.10 -18.22
CA GLY A 34 -0.92 -17.31 -17.45
C GLY A 34 -1.65 -18.55 -17.98
N GLY A 35 -2.90 -18.40 -18.42
CA GLY A 35 -3.69 -19.47 -19.02
C GLY A 35 -3.16 -19.94 -20.37
N ILE A 36 -2.78 -19.00 -21.25
CA ILE A 36 -2.15 -19.31 -22.55
C ILE A 36 -0.84 -20.06 -22.30
N LEU A 37 0.01 -19.56 -21.42
CA LEU A 37 1.30 -20.19 -21.13
C LEU A 37 1.15 -21.57 -20.50
N TYR A 38 0.16 -21.74 -19.62
CA TYR A 38 -0.19 -23.04 -19.05
C TYR A 38 -0.60 -24.04 -20.14
N HIS A 39 -1.38 -23.60 -21.13
CA HIS A 39 -1.89 -24.47 -22.20
C HIS A 39 -0.78 -24.95 -23.15
N TYR A 40 0.09 -24.04 -23.60
CA TYR A 40 1.13 -24.36 -24.59
C TYR A 40 2.41 -24.97 -23.99
N TYR A 41 2.82 -24.53 -22.80
CA TYR A 41 4.11 -24.89 -22.21
C TYR A 41 3.98 -25.68 -20.90
N GLY A 42 2.75 -25.95 -20.45
CA GLY A 42 2.46 -26.73 -19.26
C GLY A 42 2.51 -25.91 -17.96
N LYS A 43 2.24 -26.60 -16.85
CA LYS A 43 1.90 -25.96 -15.57
C LYS A 43 3.04 -25.18 -14.92
N ALA A 44 4.28 -25.60 -15.14
CA ALA A 44 5.45 -25.06 -14.44
C ALA A 44 5.89 -23.69 -14.99
N VAL A 45 5.62 -23.40 -16.26
CA VAL A 45 6.17 -22.23 -16.96
C VAL A 45 5.64 -20.89 -16.43
N PRO A 46 4.34 -20.72 -16.14
CA PRO A 46 3.84 -19.49 -15.52
C PRO A 46 4.56 -19.19 -14.19
N PHE A 47 4.82 -20.20 -13.36
CA PHE A 47 5.50 -20.02 -12.07
C PHE A 47 6.98 -19.66 -12.25
N LEU A 48 7.68 -20.26 -13.22
CA LEU A 48 9.09 -19.94 -13.49
C LEU A 48 9.24 -18.49 -13.98
N ILE A 49 8.33 -18.00 -14.80
CA ILE A 49 8.33 -16.60 -15.26
C ILE A 49 8.06 -15.65 -14.10
N LEU A 50 7.06 -15.96 -13.26
CA LEU A 50 6.78 -15.18 -12.06
C LEU A 50 7.97 -15.14 -11.10
N ALA A 51 8.64 -16.28 -10.88
CA ALA A 51 9.84 -16.37 -10.08
C ALA A 51 11.00 -15.54 -10.66
N GLY A 52 11.17 -15.57 -11.99
CA GLY A 52 12.16 -14.75 -12.68
C GLY A 52 11.90 -13.24 -12.51
N ILE A 53 10.66 -12.80 -12.72
CA ILE A 53 10.27 -11.40 -12.52
C ILE A 53 10.48 -10.97 -11.06
N ALA A 54 10.10 -11.82 -10.09
CA ALA A 54 10.27 -11.55 -8.68
C ALA A 54 11.76 -11.48 -8.27
N LEU A 55 12.61 -12.33 -8.83
CA LEU A 55 14.06 -12.27 -8.62
C LEU A 55 14.64 -10.97 -9.16
N VAL A 56 14.25 -10.54 -10.36
CA VAL A 56 14.71 -9.27 -10.95
C VAL A 56 14.25 -8.09 -10.08
N ASP A 57 12.97 -8.02 -9.71
CA ASP A 57 12.46 -6.99 -8.79
C ASP A 57 13.21 -7.00 -7.44
N GLY A 58 13.48 -8.17 -6.87
CA GLY A 58 14.26 -8.33 -5.64
C GLY A 58 15.71 -7.83 -5.78
N LEU A 59 16.39 -8.15 -6.89
CA LEU A 59 17.75 -7.69 -7.16
C LEU A 59 17.82 -6.18 -7.36
N LEU A 60 16.85 -5.60 -8.08
CA LEU A 60 16.74 -4.16 -8.24
C LEU A 60 16.52 -3.48 -6.88
N ARG A 61 15.60 -4.01 -6.06
CA ARG A 61 15.36 -3.49 -4.70
C ARG A 61 16.59 -3.60 -3.83
N LEU A 62 17.32 -4.71 -3.87
CA LEU A 62 18.55 -4.90 -3.08
C LEU A 62 19.65 -3.92 -3.49
N SER A 63 19.77 -3.65 -4.80
CA SER A 63 20.72 -2.67 -5.34
C SER A 63 20.40 -1.24 -4.91
N ILE A 64 19.11 -0.88 -4.84
CA ILE A 64 18.65 0.46 -4.41
C ILE A 64 18.72 0.61 -2.88
N VAL A 65 18.29 -0.40 -2.12
CA VAL A 65 18.35 -0.37 -0.64
C VAL A 65 19.77 -0.19 -0.12
N SER A 66 20.75 -0.70 -0.85
CA SER A 66 22.16 -0.56 -0.47
C SER A 66 22.72 0.87 -0.63
N THR A 67 21.98 1.80 -1.24
CA THR A 67 22.44 3.19 -1.46
C THR A 67 21.78 4.23 -0.54
N GLU A 68 20.89 3.84 0.38
CA GLU A 68 20.16 4.78 1.25
C GLU A 68 20.50 4.58 2.74
N SER A 69 21.78 4.64 3.10
CA SER A 69 22.18 4.97 4.47
C SER A 69 22.28 6.49 4.63
N THR A 70 21.21 7.22 4.34
CA THR A 70 21.18 8.68 4.47
C THR A 70 20.29 9.08 5.67
N PRO A 71 20.87 9.31 6.86
CA PRO A 71 20.17 9.76 8.05
C PRO A 71 19.88 11.28 7.97
N GLU A 72 19.35 11.79 6.86
CA GLU A 72 19.24 13.25 6.62
C GLU A 72 17.79 13.77 6.58
N LYS A 73 16.76 12.91 6.52
CA LYS A 73 15.36 13.38 6.52
C LYS A 73 14.77 13.71 7.90
N GLU A 74 15.51 13.47 8.98
CA GLU A 74 15.00 13.70 10.35
C GLU A 74 15.13 15.16 10.81
N LYS A 75 16.02 15.97 10.23
CA LYS A 75 16.27 17.35 10.72
C LYS A 75 15.39 18.45 10.10
N LEU A 76 14.60 18.15 9.07
CA LEU A 76 13.71 19.14 8.43
C LEU A 76 12.23 18.95 8.79
N ILE A 77 11.91 17.94 9.60
CA ILE A 77 10.55 17.60 10.05
C ILE A 77 10.53 17.64 11.59
N GLU A 78 11.17 18.63 12.22
CA GLU A 78 11.17 18.78 13.69
C GLU A 78 10.08 19.75 14.19
N ASP A 79 9.28 20.34 13.30
CA ASP A 79 8.24 21.34 13.67
C ASP A 79 6.78 20.87 13.46
N THR A 80 6.54 19.64 12.98
CA THR A 80 5.18 19.07 12.95
C THR A 80 5.03 18.03 14.05
N PRO A 81 3.99 18.10 14.91
CA PRO A 81 3.76 17.10 15.95
C PRO A 81 3.47 15.76 15.26
N VAL A 82 4.48 14.89 15.17
CA VAL A 82 4.34 13.53 14.66
C VAL A 82 3.37 12.82 15.61
N PRO A 83 2.16 12.43 15.18
CA PRO A 83 1.22 11.76 16.05
C PRO A 83 1.86 10.44 16.49
N ARG A 84 2.20 10.40 17.78
CA ARG A 84 2.76 9.25 18.49
C ARG A 84 2.00 8.00 18.08
N SER A 85 2.71 6.98 17.58
CA SER A 85 2.20 5.64 17.30
C SER A 85 1.16 5.24 18.35
N SER A 86 -0.11 5.46 18.02
CA SER A 86 -1.21 5.22 18.91
C SER A 86 -1.48 3.73 18.81
N SER A 87 -1.29 3.02 19.94
CA SER A 87 -1.49 1.59 20.10
C SER A 87 -2.68 1.11 19.25
N MET A 88 -2.54 0.02 18.47
CA MET A 88 -3.56 -0.44 17.52
C MET A 88 -4.98 -0.50 18.13
N PHE A 89 -5.06 -0.75 19.45
CA PHE A 89 -6.31 -0.77 20.22
C PHE A 89 -6.97 0.60 20.44
N SER A 90 -6.21 1.70 20.43
CA SER A 90 -6.71 3.06 20.54
C SER A 90 -7.37 3.53 19.23
N LEU A 91 -6.79 3.19 18.08
CA LEU A 91 -7.36 3.45 16.77
C LEU A 91 -8.62 2.62 16.52
N ALA A 92 -8.64 1.36 16.97
CA ALA A 92 -9.83 0.51 16.90
C ALA A 92 -11.01 1.03 17.75
N ARG A 93 -10.75 1.89 18.74
CA ARG A 93 -11.79 2.54 19.57
C ARG A 93 -12.15 3.94 19.07
N ASP A 94 -11.55 4.40 17.99
CA ASP A 94 -11.89 5.68 17.40
C ASP A 94 -13.37 5.66 16.94
N PRO A 95 -14.21 6.62 17.36
CA PRO A 95 -15.61 6.70 16.96
C PRO A 95 -15.78 6.75 15.43
N LEU A 96 -14.87 7.38 14.68
CA LEU A 96 -14.94 7.43 13.21
C LEU A 96 -14.72 6.04 12.60
N ILE A 97 -13.80 5.25 13.15
CA ILE A 97 -13.55 3.88 12.70
C ILE A 97 -14.71 2.96 13.09
N CYS A 98 -15.30 3.14 14.28
CA CYS A 98 -16.50 2.42 14.68
C CYS A 98 -17.70 2.70 13.76
N ILE A 99 -17.83 3.95 13.27
CA ILE A 99 -18.85 4.35 12.30
C ILE A 99 -18.56 3.71 10.93
N ALA A 100 -17.32 3.74 10.45
CA ALA A 100 -16.93 3.14 9.18
C ALA A 100 -17.13 1.60 9.14
N ILE A 101 -16.99 0.94 10.29
CA ILE A 101 -17.26 -0.50 10.46
C ILE A 101 -18.79 -0.80 10.57
N GLY A 102 -19.65 0.22 10.59
CA GLY A 102 -21.10 0.05 10.56
C GLY A 102 -21.73 -0.25 11.92
N LYS A 103 -21.09 0.13 13.05
CA LYS A 103 -21.74 0.13 14.37
C LYS A 103 -22.64 1.36 14.57
N SER A 104 -23.45 1.67 13.57
CA SER A 104 -24.30 2.86 13.46
C SER A 104 -25.68 2.68 14.12
N HIS A 105 -25.77 1.99 15.26
CA HIS A 105 -27.06 1.83 15.97
C HIS A 105 -27.03 2.24 17.46
N THR A 106 -25.96 2.88 17.94
CA THR A 106 -25.86 3.23 19.39
C THR A 106 -25.57 4.70 19.68
N TYR A 107 -25.12 5.51 18.70
CA TYR A 107 -24.72 6.90 18.97
C TYR A 107 -25.83 7.94 18.84
N VAL A 108 -26.93 7.65 18.11
CA VAL A 108 -28.08 8.57 18.01
C VAL A 108 -28.77 8.79 19.36
N SER A 109 -28.60 7.87 20.32
CA SER A 109 -29.22 7.99 21.66
C SER A 109 -28.45 8.88 22.64
N TYR A 110 -27.17 9.23 22.37
CA TYR A 110 -26.38 10.09 23.28
C TYR A 110 -26.46 11.59 22.94
N GLN A 111 -27.05 11.95 21.80
CA GLN A 111 -27.18 13.35 21.36
C GLN A 111 -28.58 13.93 21.61
N LEU A 112 -29.47 13.14 22.23
CA LEU A 112 -30.85 13.51 22.59
C LEU A 112 -31.14 13.40 24.10
N ALA A 113 -30.11 13.33 24.95
CA ALA A 113 -30.24 13.39 26.41
C ALA A 113 -29.45 14.58 26.97
#